data_AF-A0A8J6F7Z0-F1
#
_entry.id   AF-A0A8J6F7Z0-F1
#
_cell.length_a   1.000
_cell.length_b   1.000
_cell.length_c   1.000
_cell.angle_alpha   90.00
_cell.angle_beta   90.00
_cell.angle_gamma   90.00
#
_symmetry.space_group_name_H-M   'P 1'
#
loop_
_entity.id
_entity.type
_entity.pdbx_description
1 polymer ?
#
loop_
_entity_poly.entity_id
_entity_poly.type
_entity_poly.pdbx_seq_one_letter_code
_entity_poly.pdbx_strand_id
1 'polypeptide(L)'
;DKVYTHVLGREKLFYKARYTGTSELEFFVEGLHFPDEGFNGLVTIKASLLETQIEGIPETPIFTDVVTFRITPLIITPSILEPIEVYVCSVKDNYLFLKEIKNLVSEAKYKIQICFEYVNRGDRWMQDEMEFGYIQAPHKSFPVVLDSPRDGELKDFPIRELLGPDFGYVTKVAASSEVTSLDSFGNLEVSPPVTVAGKKYPLGRILIGSSFPTSSGRRMTKVVRDFLYAQRVQSPIELFADWLLVGHVDEFMTFVPAPDQKGFRLLLASPATCFRILQEKKHEGHGDVIMLQGLETKRWTVTKVLSTDVIVQENSYVQHCIDWNRDILKRELGLTEEDIIDIPALFRLVNGQAVAFFPNMVNMIVLKKDLGIPKPYGPVIKVTCCLEDYVIEQMKPLDLRCTFIDDVVSYHKKLGEVHCGTNVRRKPFSFKWWQMEEP
;
A
#
# COMPACT_ATOMS: atom_id res chain seq x y z
N ASP A 1 19.51 22.73 -31.89
CA ASP A 1 19.53 21.68 -30.86
C ASP A 1 20.52 22.02 -29.76
N LYS A 2 20.12 21.90 -28.49
CA LYS A 2 21.08 22.00 -27.38
C LYS A 2 21.89 20.71 -27.32
N VAL A 3 23.22 20.82 -27.25
CA VAL A 3 24.13 19.67 -27.13
C VAL A 3 24.53 19.51 -25.67
N TYR A 4 24.27 18.33 -25.10
CA TYR A 4 24.65 18.00 -23.72
C TYR A 4 25.88 17.08 -23.72
N THR A 5 26.82 17.34 -22.81
CA THR A 5 28.03 16.50 -22.65
C THR A 5 28.10 15.96 -21.23
N HIS A 6 28.23 14.64 -21.09
CA HIS A 6 28.40 13.98 -19.79
C HIS A 6 29.83 14.19 -19.27
N VAL A 7 29.98 14.95 -18.18
CA VAL A 7 31.27 15.40 -17.64
C VAL A 7 31.69 14.71 -16.34
N LEU A 8 30.74 14.25 -15.52
CA LEU A 8 30.98 13.53 -14.26
C LEU A 8 30.01 12.36 -14.14
N GLY A 9 30.48 11.21 -13.66
CA GLY A 9 29.66 10.00 -13.48
C GLY A 9 30.50 8.78 -13.13
N ARG A 10 29.96 7.56 -13.33
CA ARG A 10 30.58 6.28 -12.93
C ARG A 10 32.04 6.11 -13.36
N GLU A 11 32.39 6.58 -14.55
CA GLU A 11 33.73 6.47 -15.13
C GLU A 11 34.50 7.80 -15.18
N LYS A 12 33.87 8.92 -14.80
CA LYS A 12 34.44 10.27 -14.89
C LYS A 12 34.38 10.94 -13.52
N LEU A 13 35.50 10.90 -12.81
CA LEU A 13 35.59 11.41 -11.44
C LEU A 13 35.90 12.91 -11.37
N PHE A 14 36.41 13.50 -12.47
CA PHE A 14 36.72 14.92 -12.55
C PHE A 14 36.49 15.45 -13.97
N TYR A 15 36.29 16.76 -14.07
CA TYR A 15 36.19 17.48 -15.34
C TYR A 15 36.99 18.78 -15.25
N LYS A 16 37.96 18.96 -16.16
CA LYS A 16 38.73 20.21 -16.24
C LYS A 16 37.95 21.23 -17.04
N ALA A 17 37.25 22.12 -16.35
CA ALA A 17 36.52 23.21 -16.97
C ALA A 17 37.48 24.16 -17.70
N ARG A 18 37.12 24.57 -18.92
CA ARG A 18 37.86 25.59 -19.66
C ARG A 18 37.30 26.95 -19.29
N TYR A 19 38.14 27.81 -18.73
CA TYR A 19 37.77 29.22 -18.53
C TYR A 19 37.72 29.92 -19.89
N THR A 20 36.52 30.32 -20.31
CA THR A 20 36.27 30.98 -21.61
C THR A 20 36.11 32.50 -21.48
N GLY A 21 36.37 33.07 -20.30
CA GLY A 21 36.11 34.49 -19.99
C GLY A 21 34.66 34.80 -19.60
N THR A 22 33.82 33.78 -19.49
CA THR A 22 32.46 33.87 -18.93
C THR A 22 32.50 33.66 -17.41
N SER A 23 31.57 34.29 -16.68
CA SER A 23 31.45 34.14 -15.22
C SER A 23 30.62 32.94 -14.79
N GLU A 24 29.93 32.26 -15.71
CA GLU A 24 28.95 31.21 -15.41
C GLU A 24 29.12 30.00 -16.33
N LEU A 25 29.06 28.80 -15.73
CA LEU A 25 28.99 27.52 -16.41
C LEU A 25 27.77 26.77 -15.87
N GLU A 26 26.85 26.38 -16.76
CA GLU A 26 25.62 25.67 -16.39
C GLU A 26 25.82 24.15 -16.46
N PHE A 27 25.39 23.44 -15.41
CA PHE A 27 25.41 21.99 -15.32
C PHE A 27 24.02 21.47 -14.97
N PHE A 28 23.66 20.31 -15.53
CA PHE A 28 22.46 19.56 -15.17
C PHE A 28 22.89 18.29 -14.45
N VAL A 29 22.28 18.02 -13.29
CA VAL A 29 22.66 16.91 -12.40
C VAL A 29 21.47 15.97 -12.24
N GLU A 30 21.71 14.68 -12.36
CA GLU A 30 20.71 13.63 -12.14
C GLU A 30 21.14 12.67 -11.03
N GLY A 31 20.16 12.18 -10.26
CA GLY A 31 20.36 11.12 -9.27
C GLY A 31 20.15 9.76 -9.91
N LEU A 32 21.12 8.85 -9.77
CA LEU A 32 21.06 7.52 -10.38
C LEU A 32 20.63 6.41 -9.41
N HIS A 33 20.64 6.70 -8.11
CA HIS A 33 20.31 5.74 -7.05
C HIS A 33 19.47 6.44 -5.98
N PHE A 34 18.36 5.82 -5.58
CA PHE A 34 17.61 6.23 -4.39
C PHE A 34 18.43 6.00 -3.12
N PRO A 35 18.12 6.69 -2.01
CA PRO A 35 18.61 6.29 -0.69
C PRO A 35 18.37 4.80 -0.45
N ASP A 36 19.36 4.10 0.08
CA ASP A 36 19.34 2.64 0.27
C ASP A 36 20.32 2.20 1.37
N GLU A 37 20.38 0.90 1.66
CA GLU A 37 21.43 0.33 2.51
C GLU A 37 22.83 0.73 1.98
N GLY A 38 23.63 1.37 2.83
CA GLY A 38 24.96 1.86 2.46
C GLY A 38 24.99 3.19 1.69
N PHE A 39 23.84 3.78 1.35
CA PHE A 39 23.76 5.11 0.70
C PHE A 39 22.70 6.01 1.33
N ASN A 40 23.14 7.01 2.10
CA ASN A 40 22.27 7.93 2.85
C ASN A 40 21.57 9.01 1.99
N GLY A 41 21.71 8.94 0.67
CA GLY A 41 21.12 9.90 -0.27
C GLY A 41 21.89 11.20 -0.45
N LEU A 42 23.03 11.43 0.22
CA LEU A 42 23.82 12.65 0.06
C LEU A 42 24.88 12.50 -1.03
N VAL A 43 24.93 13.46 -1.95
CA VAL A 43 25.93 13.54 -3.01
C VAL A 43 26.58 14.92 -2.95
N THR A 44 27.90 14.98 -3.08
CA THR A 44 28.65 16.23 -3.00
C THR A 44 29.42 16.46 -4.30
N ILE A 45 29.30 17.66 -4.87
CA ILE A 45 30.06 18.10 -6.03
C ILE A 45 31.01 19.21 -5.55
N LYS A 46 32.29 19.08 -5.93
CA LYS A 46 33.34 20.02 -5.55
C LYS A 46 33.88 20.73 -6.79
N ALA A 47 34.07 22.03 -6.68
CA ALA A 47 34.77 22.84 -7.68
C ALA A 47 36.09 23.33 -7.06
N SER A 48 37.21 22.95 -7.67
CA SER A 48 38.54 23.35 -7.18
C SER A 48 39.28 24.19 -8.21
N LEU A 49 39.86 25.30 -7.77
CA LEU A 49 40.87 26.03 -8.52
C LEU A 49 42.22 25.38 -8.25
N LEU A 50 42.91 24.98 -9.30
CA LEU A 50 44.21 24.32 -9.23
C LEU A 50 45.30 25.25 -9.75
N GLU A 51 46.41 25.35 -9.02
CA GLU A 51 47.62 26.01 -9.46
C GLU A 51 48.50 25.00 -10.22
N THR A 52 48.85 25.35 -11.47
CA THR A 52 49.75 24.56 -12.30
C THR A 52 51.18 24.68 -11.77
N GLN A 53 51.83 23.54 -11.59
CA GLN A 53 53.21 23.45 -11.12
C GLN A 53 54.16 23.15 -12.29
N ILE A 54 55.47 23.13 -12.02
CA ILE A 54 56.48 22.71 -13.01
C ILE A 54 56.25 21.25 -13.46
N GLU A 55 56.77 20.93 -14.65
CA GLU A 55 56.59 19.62 -15.30
C GLU A 55 57.00 18.45 -14.38
N GLY A 56 56.12 17.46 -14.26
CA GLY A 56 56.30 16.30 -13.37
C GLY A 56 55.69 16.44 -11.98
N ILE A 57 55.22 17.63 -11.58
CA ILE A 57 54.53 17.87 -10.30
C ILE A 57 53.01 17.96 -10.51
N PRO A 58 52.19 17.26 -9.70
CA PRO A 58 50.73 17.38 -9.75
C PRO A 58 50.24 18.81 -9.48
N GLU A 59 49.12 19.19 -10.12
CA GLU A 59 48.47 20.47 -9.86
C GLU A 59 48.03 20.57 -8.38
N THR A 60 48.21 21.73 -7.76
CA THR A 60 47.91 21.93 -6.33
C THR A 60 46.57 22.65 -6.16
N PRO A 61 45.61 22.13 -5.38
CA PRO A 61 44.35 22.84 -5.11
C PRO A 61 44.59 24.06 -4.22
N ILE A 62 44.26 25.25 -4.72
CA ILE A 62 44.43 26.53 -4.01
C ILE A 62 43.10 27.12 -3.49
N PHE A 63 41.97 26.64 -4.02
CA PHE A 63 40.63 26.98 -3.52
C PHE A 63 39.68 25.84 -3.84
N THR A 64 38.71 25.57 -2.95
CA THR A 64 37.65 24.59 -3.18
C THR A 64 36.34 25.11 -2.64
N ASP A 65 35.29 25.04 -3.46
CA ASP A 65 33.91 25.25 -3.05
C ASP A 65 33.10 23.97 -3.26
N VAL A 66 32.02 23.82 -2.48
CA VAL A 66 31.31 22.55 -2.32
C VAL A 66 29.81 22.77 -2.28
N VAL A 67 29.08 22.00 -3.10
CA VAL A 67 27.61 21.90 -3.02
C VAL A 67 27.22 20.46 -2.68
N THR A 68 26.20 20.32 -1.83
CA THR A 68 25.66 19.02 -1.43
C THR A 68 24.20 18.92 -1.85
N PHE A 69 23.89 17.83 -2.55
CA PHE A 69 22.54 17.43 -2.93
C PHE A 69 22.06 16.31 -2.04
N ARG A 70 20.75 16.29 -1.78
CA ARG A 70 20.06 15.13 -1.22
C ARG A 70 19.17 14.54 -2.31
N ILE A 71 19.37 13.27 -2.63
CA ILE A 71 18.48 12.52 -3.51
C ILE A 71 17.11 12.42 -2.84
N THR A 72 16.06 12.70 -3.62
CA THR A 72 14.67 12.56 -3.17
C THR A 72 14.38 11.12 -2.76
N PRO A 73 13.69 10.90 -1.63
CA PRO A 73 13.16 9.59 -1.30
C PRO A 73 12.00 9.23 -2.23
N LEU A 74 11.67 7.94 -2.29
CA LEU A 74 10.38 7.46 -2.75
C LEU A 74 9.33 7.66 -1.64
N ILE A 75 8.16 8.19 -1.98
CA ILE A 75 7.08 8.47 -1.04
C ILE A 75 5.79 7.79 -1.53
N ILE A 76 5.21 6.92 -0.71
CA ILE A 76 3.96 6.17 -0.99
C ILE A 76 2.74 7.00 -0.56
N THR A 77 1.59 6.82 -1.20
CA THR A 77 0.39 7.63 -0.95
C THR A 77 -0.72 6.87 -0.21
N PRO A 78 -1.23 7.37 0.94
CA PRO A 78 -2.30 6.69 1.67
C PRO A 78 -3.64 6.80 0.95
N SER A 79 -4.56 5.90 1.30
CA SER A 79 -5.91 5.81 0.75
C SER A 79 -6.76 7.10 0.87
N ILE A 80 -6.41 7.98 1.83
CA ILE A 80 -7.11 9.24 2.05
C ILE A 80 -6.77 10.33 1.02
N LEU A 81 -5.69 10.16 0.25
CA LEU A 81 -5.33 11.13 -0.79
C LEU A 81 -6.22 10.94 -2.02
N GLU A 82 -6.44 12.06 -2.72
CA GLU A 82 -7.29 12.14 -3.90
C GLU A 82 -6.82 11.12 -4.97
N PRO A 83 -7.68 10.17 -5.37
CA PRO A 83 -7.41 9.28 -6.50
C PRO A 83 -7.19 10.07 -7.80
N ILE A 84 -6.38 9.51 -8.69
CA ILE A 84 -6.20 10.00 -10.06
C ILE A 84 -6.67 8.93 -11.05
N GLU A 85 -6.23 7.69 -10.83
CA GLU A 85 -6.42 6.60 -11.77
C GLU A 85 -6.44 5.25 -11.05
N VAL A 86 -7.39 4.41 -11.42
CA VAL A 86 -7.57 3.06 -10.90
C VAL A 86 -7.07 2.04 -11.92
N TYR A 87 -6.34 1.04 -11.46
CA TYR A 87 -5.78 -0.04 -12.26
C TYR A 87 -6.48 -1.35 -11.88
N VAL A 88 -6.84 -2.16 -12.86
CA VAL A 88 -7.51 -3.45 -12.66
C VAL A 88 -7.22 -4.41 -13.81
N CYS A 89 -7.16 -5.71 -13.53
CA CYS A 89 -7.03 -6.72 -14.59
C CYS A 89 -8.39 -7.13 -15.18
N SER A 90 -8.43 -7.35 -16.49
CA SER A 90 -9.49 -8.12 -17.15
C SER A 90 -9.00 -9.56 -17.31
N VAL A 91 -9.70 -10.51 -16.68
CA VAL A 91 -9.40 -11.95 -16.77
C VAL A 91 -10.67 -12.74 -17.13
N LYS A 92 -10.51 -14.00 -17.52
CA LYS A 92 -11.59 -14.83 -18.08
C LYS A 92 -12.87 -14.90 -17.23
N ASP A 93 -12.75 -14.85 -15.90
CA ASP A 93 -13.84 -15.10 -14.95
C ASP A 93 -14.32 -13.87 -14.18
N ASN A 94 -13.89 -12.64 -14.53
CA ASN A 94 -14.20 -11.42 -13.74
C ASN A 94 -15.08 -10.36 -14.44
N TYR A 95 -15.83 -10.71 -15.47
CA TYR A 95 -16.63 -9.74 -16.24
C TYR A 95 -17.60 -8.90 -15.37
N LEU A 96 -18.33 -9.54 -14.44
CA LEU A 96 -19.29 -8.84 -13.57
C LEU A 96 -18.58 -7.90 -12.60
N PHE A 97 -17.54 -8.39 -11.92
CA PHE A 97 -16.66 -7.58 -11.08
C PHE A 97 -16.13 -6.35 -11.84
N LEU A 98 -15.57 -6.55 -13.03
CA LEU A 98 -15.01 -5.46 -13.83
C LEU A 98 -16.06 -4.44 -14.24
N LYS A 99 -17.30 -4.87 -14.49
CA LYS A 99 -18.44 -3.97 -14.76
C LYS A 99 -18.78 -3.13 -13.53
N GLU A 100 -18.81 -3.72 -12.35
CA GLU A 100 -19.11 -3.01 -11.10
C GLU A 100 -18.00 -2.02 -10.73
N ILE A 101 -16.73 -2.41 -10.88
CA ILE A 101 -15.57 -1.50 -10.72
C ILE A 101 -15.65 -0.34 -11.71
N LYS A 102 -15.95 -0.59 -12.99
CA LYS A 102 -16.14 0.48 -13.99
C LYS A 102 -17.23 1.46 -13.59
N ASN A 103 -18.36 0.96 -13.08
CA ASN A 103 -19.46 1.80 -12.63
C ASN A 103 -19.03 2.66 -11.44
N LEU A 104 -18.43 2.06 -10.40
CA LEU A 104 -17.91 2.77 -9.24
C LEU A 104 -16.94 3.89 -9.65
N VAL A 105 -15.95 3.56 -10.48
CA VAL A 105 -14.91 4.52 -10.91
C VAL A 105 -15.50 5.65 -11.76
N SER A 106 -16.45 5.33 -12.64
CA SER A 106 -17.17 6.31 -13.47
C SER A 106 -18.03 7.27 -12.63
N GLU A 107 -18.78 6.73 -11.66
CA GLU A 107 -19.60 7.53 -10.73
C GLU A 107 -18.76 8.42 -9.82
N ALA A 108 -17.60 7.92 -9.40
CA ALA A 108 -16.60 8.67 -8.64
C ALA A 108 -15.79 9.67 -9.50
N LYS A 109 -15.96 9.64 -10.83
CA LYS A 109 -15.33 10.53 -11.83
C LYS A 109 -13.79 10.43 -11.89
N TYR A 110 -13.25 9.22 -11.70
CA TYR A 110 -11.82 8.95 -11.88
C TYR A 110 -11.53 8.20 -13.18
N LYS A 111 -10.25 8.14 -13.55
CA LYS A 111 -9.79 7.34 -14.69
C LYS A 111 -9.66 5.87 -14.31
N ILE A 112 -9.82 4.99 -15.29
CA ILE A 112 -9.58 3.56 -15.15
C ILE A 112 -8.66 3.06 -16.26
N GLN A 113 -7.63 2.32 -15.87
CA GLN A 113 -6.70 1.61 -16.74
C GLN A 113 -6.94 0.11 -16.55
N ILE A 114 -7.20 -0.60 -17.65
CA ILE A 114 -7.50 -2.04 -17.61
C ILE A 114 -6.34 -2.80 -18.25
N CYS A 115 -5.71 -3.68 -17.46
CA CYS A 115 -4.71 -4.60 -17.95
C CYS A 115 -5.39 -5.86 -18.51
N PHE A 116 -5.30 -6.07 -19.82
CA PHE A 116 -5.95 -7.19 -20.50
C PHE A 116 -5.08 -8.45 -20.53
N GLU A 117 -5.69 -9.58 -20.88
CA GLU A 117 -5.09 -10.92 -20.79
C GLU A 117 -3.79 -11.10 -21.59
N TYR A 118 -3.60 -10.35 -22.70
CA TYR A 118 -2.35 -10.38 -23.45
C TYR A 118 -1.16 -9.77 -22.70
N VAL A 119 -1.42 -8.96 -21.66
CA VAL A 119 -0.39 -8.42 -20.75
C VAL A 119 -0.38 -9.18 -19.43
N ASN A 120 -1.55 -9.36 -18.79
CA ASN A 120 -1.63 -9.94 -17.45
C ASN A 120 -1.44 -11.47 -17.40
N ARG A 121 -1.60 -12.17 -18.54
CA ARG A 121 -1.46 -13.63 -18.69
C ARG A 121 -2.21 -14.44 -17.62
N GLY A 122 -3.35 -13.93 -17.16
CA GLY A 122 -4.23 -14.57 -16.19
C GLY A 122 -4.03 -14.13 -14.73
N ASP A 123 -2.98 -13.37 -14.44
CA ASP A 123 -2.77 -12.77 -13.13
C ASP A 123 -3.70 -11.56 -12.92
N ARG A 124 -4.38 -11.59 -11.78
CA ARG A 124 -5.48 -10.68 -11.45
C ARG A 124 -5.13 -9.71 -10.33
N TRP A 125 -3.98 -9.93 -9.68
CA TRP A 125 -3.61 -9.29 -8.43
C TRP A 125 -2.84 -7.99 -8.71
N MET A 126 -3.56 -6.98 -9.20
CA MET A 126 -2.99 -5.69 -9.58
C MET A 126 -2.36 -4.95 -8.38
N GLN A 127 -2.82 -5.23 -7.16
CA GLN A 127 -2.24 -4.69 -5.93
C GLN A 127 -0.86 -5.29 -5.61
N ASP A 128 -0.66 -6.56 -5.95
CA ASP A 128 0.46 -7.33 -5.43
C ASP A 128 1.79 -7.05 -6.14
N GLU A 129 1.73 -6.74 -7.43
CA GLU A 129 2.94 -6.58 -8.26
C GLU A 129 3.59 -5.19 -8.09
N MET A 130 2.84 -4.17 -7.67
CA MET A 130 3.36 -2.81 -7.68
C MET A 130 2.69 -1.87 -6.68
N GLU A 131 3.41 -0.82 -6.29
CA GLU A 131 2.94 0.22 -5.38
C GLU A 131 3.21 1.60 -6.00
N PHE A 132 2.21 2.48 -5.99
CA PHE A 132 2.38 3.82 -6.54
C PHE A 132 2.95 4.78 -5.50
N GLY A 133 4.15 5.28 -5.79
CA GLY A 133 4.75 6.40 -5.09
C GLY A 133 4.94 7.62 -5.97
N TYR A 134 5.64 8.60 -5.43
CA TYR A 134 6.13 9.75 -6.18
C TYR A 134 7.49 10.19 -5.65
N ILE A 135 8.18 10.95 -6.49
CA ILE A 135 9.35 11.73 -6.08
C ILE A 135 9.09 13.22 -6.28
N GLN A 136 9.80 14.05 -5.52
CA GLN A 136 9.56 15.48 -5.52
C GLN A 136 10.83 16.28 -5.27
N ALA A 137 11.04 17.28 -6.10
CA ALA A 137 12.01 18.34 -5.92
C ALA A 137 11.29 19.69 -6.09
N PRO A 138 11.90 20.83 -5.69
CA PRO A 138 11.31 22.15 -5.90
C PRO A 138 10.94 22.45 -7.36
N HIS A 139 11.70 21.92 -8.32
CA HIS A 139 11.53 22.19 -9.74
C HIS A 139 10.68 21.15 -10.49
N LYS A 140 10.45 19.96 -9.94
CA LYS A 140 9.71 18.87 -10.61
C LYS A 140 9.17 17.84 -9.62
N SER A 141 8.03 17.23 -9.95
CA SER A 141 7.47 16.08 -9.25
C SER A 141 6.77 15.16 -10.24
N PHE A 142 6.91 13.86 -10.08
CA PHE A 142 6.27 12.86 -10.93
C PHE A 142 6.08 11.53 -10.18
N PRO A 143 5.09 10.72 -10.58
CA PRO A 143 4.85 9.40 -9.99
C PRO A 143 6.00 8.44 -10.31
N VAL A 144 6.25 7.52 -9.39
CA VAL A 144 7.22 6.42 -9.55
C VAL A 144 6.55 5.14 -9.10
N VAL A 145 6.57 4.11 -9.93
CA VAL A 145 6.11 2.77 -9.53
C VAL A 145 7.25 2.04 -8.82
N LEU A 146 6.97 1.52 -7.62
CA LEU A 146 7.79 0.49 -6.99
C LEU A 146 7.27 -0.86 -7.46
N ASP A 147 8.13 -1.65 -8.08
CA ASP A 147 7.85 -2.96 -8.64
C ASP A 147 8.32 -4.06 -7.66
N SER A 148 7.41 -4.95 -7.31
CA SER A 148 7.60 -5.99 -6.29
C SER A 148 8.52 -7.10 -6.81
N PRO A 149 9.39 -7.69 -5.98
CA PRO A 149 10.12 -8.90 -6.36
C PRO A 149 9.24 -10.16 -6.42
N ARG A 150 7.91 -10.03 -6.26
CA ARG A 150 6.94 -11.11 -6.47
C ARG A 150 7.13 -11.80 -7.82
N ASP A 151 7.43 -11.01 -8.86
CA ASP A 151 7.72 -11.46 -10.23
C ASP A 151 6.66 -12.45 -10.78
N GLY A 152 5.38 -12.13 -10.56
CA GLY A 152 4.28 -12.95 -11.06
C GLY A 152 4.08 -12.81 -12.57
N GLU A 153 2.90 -13.16 -13.08
CA GLU A 153 2.64 -12.94 -14.50
C GLU A 153 2.49 -11.45 -14.85
N LEU A 154 2.23 -10.59 -13.86
CA LEU A 154 2.23 -9.13 -14.02
C LEU A 154 3.62 -8.48 -14.03
N LYS A 155 4.74 -9.21 -13.83
CA LYS A 155 6.10 -8.64 -13.70
C LYS A 155 6.54 -7.65 -14.78
N ASP A 156 6.03 -7.81 -16.00
CA ASP A 156 6.38 -6.93 -17.11
C ASP A 156 5.52 -5.65 -17.12
N PHE A 157 4.38 -5.63 -16.42
CA PHE A 157 3.42 -4.53 -16.45
C PHE A 157 4.03 -3.21 -15.96
N PRO A 158 4.71 -3.14 -14.79
CA PRO A 158 5.27 -1.87 -14.32
C PRO A 158 6.32 -1.30 -15.28
N ILE A 159 7.19 -2.14 -15.84
CA ILE A 159 8.25 -1.68 -16.74
C ILE A 159 7.78 -1.42 -18.18
N ARG A 160 6.81 -2.17 -18.71
CA ARG A 160 6.37 -2.02 -20.11
C ARG A 160 5.21 -1.06 -20.30
N GLU A 161 4.30 -0.99 -19.32
CA GLU A 161 3.05 -0.22 -19.45
C GLU A 161 3.08 1.10 -18.66
N LEU A 162 3.92 1.22 -17.62
CA LEU A 162 3.97 2.42 -16.77
C LEU A 162 5.23 3.26 -16.94
N LEU A 163 6.42 2.66 -17.03
CA LEU A 163 7.66 3.40 -17.25
C LEU A 163 7.57 4.24 -18.53
N GLY A 164 7.71 5.56 -18.39
CA GLY A 164 7.53 6.46 -19.52
C GLY A 164 7.82 7.93 -19.18
N PRO A 165 7.48 8.85 -20.10
CA PRO A 165 7.64 10.29 -19.86
C PRO A 165 6.91 10.71 -18.59
N ASP A 166 7.66 11.31 -17.65
CA ASP A 166 7.16 11.71 -16.32
C ASP A 166 6.50 10.59 -15.51
N PHE A 167 6.98 9.36 -15.68
CA PHE A 167 6.60 8.20 -14.87
C PHE A 167 7.84 7.33 -14.59
N GLY A 168 8.33 7.38 -13.36
CA GLY A 168 9.53 6.65 -12.96
C GLY A 168 9.26 5.20 -12.58
N TYR A 169 10.33 4.42 -12.46
CA TYR A 169 10.30 3.01 -12.10
C TYR A 169 11.44 2.72 -11.11
N VAL A 170 11.18 1.87 -10.11
CA VAL A 170 12.19 1.32 -9.21
C VAL A 170 11.78 -0.09 -8.79
N THR A 171 12.76 -0.98 -8.67
CA THR A 171 12.57 -2.35 -8.14
C THR A 171 13.71 -2.70 -7.18
N LYS A 172 13.50 -3.72 -6.36
CA LYS A 172 14.54 -4.33 -5.52
C LYS A 172 14.62 -5.81 -5.83
N VAL A 173 15.78 -6.23 -6.32
CA VAL A 173 16.03 -7.61 -6.72
C VAL A 173 16.36 -8.43 -5.48
N ALA A 174 15.54 -9.43 -5.19
CA ALA A 174 15.79 -10.46 -4.19
C ALA A 174 16.10 -11.79 -4.88
N ALA A 175 16.80 -12.71 -4.21
CA ALA A 175 16.91 -14.07 -4.70
C ALA A 175 15.52 -14.73 -4.65
N SER A 176 15.13 -15.44 -5.72
CA SER A 176 13.78 -16.04 -5.80
C SER A 176 13.46 -17.02 -4.65
N SER A 177 14.48 -17.63 -4.05
CA SER A 177 14.35 -18.50 -2.87
C SER A 177 14.00 -17.74 -1.58
N GLU A 178 14.18 -16.43 -1.54
CA GLU A 178 13.91 -15.56 -0.39
C GLU A 178 12.55 -14.86 -0.49
N VAL A 179 11.97 -14.77 -1.70
CA VAL A 179 10.69 -14.11 -1.96
C VAL A 179 9.56 -14.96 -1.38
N THR A 180 8.68 -14.32 -0.62
CA THR A 180 7.49 -14.94 -0.05
C THR A 180 6.24 -14.12 -0.40
N SER A 181 5.06 -14.63 -0.02
CA SER A 181 3.80 -13.88 -0.18
C SER A 181 3.87 -12.48 0.46
N LEU A 182 4.66 -12.30 1.54
CA LEU A 182 4.82 -11.01 2.22
C LEU A 182 5.61 -9.96 1.42
N ASP A 183 6.20 -10.31 0.29
CA ASP A 183 6.84 -9.38 -0.64
C ASP A 183 5.85 -8.77 -1.65
N SER A 184 4.64 -9.32 -1.75
CA SER A 184 3.56 -8.73 -2.55
C SER A 184 3.05 -7.45 -1.89
N PHE A 185 2.68 -6.44 -2.68
CA PHE A 185 2.39 -5.10 -2.16
C PHE A 185 0.96 -4.87 -1.64
N GLY A 186 0.09 -5.90 -1.61
CA GLY A 186 -0.99 -5.94 -0.60
C GLY A 186 -0.46 -5.92 0.84
N ASN A 187 0.82 -6.30 1.03
CA ASN A 187 1.54 -6.22 2.30
C ASN A 187 2.33 -4.91 2.49
N LEU A 188 2.15 -3.90 1.64
CA LEU A 188 2.82 -2.60 1.73
C LEU A 188 1.78 -1.47 1.70
N GLU A 189 1.45 -0.96 2.88
CA GLU A 189 0.47 0.11 3.04
C GLU A 189 1.11 1.37 3.64
N VAL A 190 0.36 2.46 3.72
CA VAL A 190 0.81 3.67 4.40
C VAL A 190 -0.33 4.37 5.14
N SER A 191 -0.04 4.82 6.36
CA SER A 191 -1.00 5.57 7.16
C SER A 191 -1.23 6.97 6.58
N PRO A 192 -2.38 7.59 6.90
CA PRO A 192 -2.54 9.04 6.85
C PRO A 192 -1.49 9.79 7.70
N PRO A 193 -1.33 11.11 7.51
CA PRO A 193 -0.51 11.94 8.38
C PRO A 193 -0.94 11.86 9.85
N VAL A 194 0.02 11.70 10.76
CA VAL A 194 -0.24 11.56 12.20
C VAL A 194 0.75 12.35 13.04
N THR A 195 0.40 12.56 14.31
CA THR A 195 1.33 13.08 15.33
C THR A 195 1.34 12.14 16.51
N VAL A 196 2.52 11.70 16.92
CA VAL A 196 2.72 10.68 17.97
C VAL A 196 3.64 11.25 19.03
N ALA A 197 3.13 11.42 20.24
CA ALA A 197 3.89 11.99 21.38
C ALA A 197 4.64 13.30 21.03
N GLY A 198 4.00 14.18 20.24
CA GLY A 198 4.58 15.45 19.79
C GLY A 198 5.39 15.39 18.49
N LYS A 199 5.78 14.20 18.03
CA LYS A 199 6.49 14.01 16.76
C LYS A 199 5.52 13.94 15.59
N LYS A 200 5.74 14.76 14.57
CA LYS A 200 4.89 14.84 13.38
C LYS A 200 5.39 13.89 12.29
N TYR A 201 4.45 13.13 11.70
CA TYR A 201 4.65 12.32 10.52
C TYR A 201 3.74 12.87 9.40
N PRO A 202 4.12 13.99 8.76
CA PRO A 202 3.26 14.72 7.82
C PRO A 202 2.99 13.97 6.52
N LEU A 203 3.75 12.90 6.25
CA LEU A 203 3.59 12.01 5.09
C LEU A 203 3.06 10.62 5.50
N GLY A 204 2.62 10.48 6.76
CA GLY A 204 2.24 9.19 7.34
C GLY A 204 3.44 8.28 7.64
N ARG A 205 3.14 7.01 7.92
CA ARG A 205 4.12 5.95 8.17
C ARG A 205 3.78 4.72 7.35
N ILE A 206 4.77 4.14 6.69
CA ILE A 206 4.65 2.88 5.96
C ILE A 206 4.29 1.77 6.95
N LEU A 207 3.40 0.86 6.54
CA LEU A 207 2.93 -0.29 7.29
C LEU A 207 3.24 -1.54 6.47
N ILE A 208 4.03 -2.45 7.03
CA ILE A 208 4.38 -3.72 6.37
C ILE A 208 4.09 -4.89 7.29
N GLY A 209 3.51 -5.97 6.77
CA GLY A 209 3.28 -7.18 7.55
C GLY A 209 4.53 -8.02 7.71
N SER A 210 4.65 -8.63 8.88
CA SER A 210 5.78 -9.41 9.35
C SER A 210 5.28 -10.55 10.25
N SER A 211 6.22 -11.35 10.75
CA SER A 211 6.00 -12.38 11.76
C SER A 211 6.34 -11.87 13.17
N PHE A 212 5.91 -12.59 14.20
CA PHE A 212 6.33 -12.25 15.57
C PHE A 212 7.87 -12.26 15.68
N PRO A 213 8.47 -11.38 16.51
CA PRO A 213 9.91 -11.39 16.75
C PRO A 213 10.45 -12.73 17.26
N THR A 214 9.60 -13.50 17.96
CA THR A 214 9.94 -14.78 18.57
C THR A 214 9.68 -16.00 17.67
N SER A 215 9.12 -15.81 16.47
CA SER A 215 8.90 -16.90 15.52
C SER A 215 9.81 -16.77 14.30
N SER A 216 10.23 -17.91 13.74
CA SER A 216 10.86 -18.01 12.42
C SER A 216 9.81 -17.97 11.32
N GLY A 217 8.92 -16.97 11.36
CA GLY A 217 7.82 -16.80 10.40
C GLY A 217 8.27 -16.09 9.12
N ARG A 218 7.33 -15.92 8.18
CA ARG A 218 7.62 -15.18 6.93
C ARG A 218 7.87 -13.72 7.24
N ARG A 219 8.66 -13.05 6.40
CA ARG A 219 8.88 -11.60 6.42
C ARG A 219 9.13 -11.13 5.00
N MET A 220 8.77 -9.89 4.72
CA MET A 220 9.23 -9.18 3.53
C MET A 220 10.76 -9.22 3.45
N THR A 221 11.31 -9.46 2.27
CA THR A 221 12.73 -9.58 2.02
C THR A 221 13.50 -8.38 2.57
N LYS A 222 14.72 -8.63 3.06
CA LYS A 222 15.56 -7.60 3.67
C LYS A 222 15.82 -6.44 2.70
N VAL A 223 16.05 -6.73 1.42
CA VAL A 223 16.33 -5.71 0.40
C VAL A 223 15.18 -4.72 0.20
N VAL A 224 13.92 -5.19 0.27
CA VAL A 224 12.75 -4.31 0.19
C VAL A 224 12.59 -3.53 1.48
N ARG A 225 12.70 -4.19 2.64
CA ARG A 225 12.59 -3.51 3.95
C ARG A 225 13.63 -2.41 4.09
N ASP A 226 14.91 -2.70 3.83
CA ASP A 226 15.98 -1.72 3.97
C ASP A 226 15.81 -0.53 3.04
N PHE A 227 15.34 -0.77 1.81
CA PHE A 227 14.98 0.30 0.91
C PHE A 227 13.90 1.21 1.51
N LEU A 228 12.80 0.65 2.03
CA LEU A 228 11.72 1.44 2.63
C LEU A 228 12.22 2.22 3.87
N TYR A 229 13.04 1.61 4.72
CA TYR A 229 13.66 2.29 5.86
C TYR A 229 14.61 3.43 5.44
N ALA A 230 15.38 3.24 4.36
CA ALA A 230 16.31 4.24 3.85
C ALA A 230 15.63 5.49 3.28
N GLN A 231 14.32 5.43 2.97
CA GLN A 231 13.56 6.61 2.52
C GLN A 231 13.30 7.60 3.67
N ARG A 232 13.31 7.13 4.92
CA ARG A 232 13.21 7.88 6.21
C ARG A 232 11.91 8.66 6.45
N VAL A 233 11.37 9.33 5.45
CA VAL A 233 10.28 10.31 5.56
C VAL A 233 8.90 9.69 5.83
N GLN A 234 8.79 8.36 5.71
CA GLN A 234 7.60 7.58 6.09
C GLN A 234 7.94 6.42 7.04
N SER A 235 9.01 6.58 7.85
CA SER A 235 9.44 5.69 8.95
C SER A 235 8.57 4.44 9.17
N PRO A 236 8.92 3.29 8.55
CA PRO A 236 8.07 2.10 8.54
C PRO A 236 7.72 1.54 9.92
N ILE A 237 6.59 0.82 9.98
CA ILE A 237 6.11 0.03 11.12
C ILE A 237 5.88 -1.40 10.64
N GLU A 238 6.46 -2.37 11.33
CA GLU A 238 6.17 -3.78 11.10
C GLU A 238 4.93 -4.21 11.92
N LEU A 239 3.93 -4.72 11.22
CA LEU A 239 2.70 -5.28 11.76
C LEU A 239 2.77 -6.81 11.77
N PHE A 240 1.92 -7.47 12.55
CA PHE A 240 1.81 -8.92 12.57
C PHE A 240 0.76 -9.39 11.54
N ALA A 241 1.22 -9.90 10.39
CA ALA A 241 0.34 -10.39 9.32
C ALA A 241 0.55 -11.88 9.01
N ASP A 242 1.63 -12.51 9.52
CA ASP A 242 1.98 -13.89 9.19
C ASP A 242 0.95 -14.96 9.68
N TRP A 243 -0.02 -14.56 10.50
CA TRP A 243 -1.16 -15.39 10.89
C TRP A 243 -2.17 -15.61 9.76
N LEU A 244 -2.15 -14.78 8.70
CA LEU A 244 -2.96 -14.96 7.49
C LEU A 244 -2.23 -15.88 6.50
N LEU A 245 -3.01 -16.67 5.74
CA LEU A 245 -2.45 -17.58 4.75
C LEU A 245 -1.73 -16.82 3.64
N VAL A 246 -2.34 -15.73 3.14
CA VAL A 246 -1.71 -14.83 2.18
C VAL A 246 -0.69 -13.94 2.90
N GLY A 247 -1.06 -13.35 4.03
CA GLY A 247 -0.10 -12.73 4.95
C GLY A 247 0.06 -11.23 4.75
N HIS A 248 -0.99 -10.54 4.29
CA HIS A 248 -0.96 -9.14 3.92
C HIS A 248 -1.69 -8.26 4.95
N VAL A 249 -1.29 -6.99 5.04
CA VAL A 249 -1.91 -6.05 5.99
C VAL A 249 -3.27 -5.54 5.51
N ASP A 250 -3.48 -5.44 4.20
CA ASP A 250 -4.75 -5.06 3.58
C ASP A 250 -5.88 -6.07 3.83
N GLU A 251 -5.56 -7.29 4.29
CA GLU A 251 -6.52 -8.30 4.69
C GLU A 251 -7.16 -8.00 6.04
N PHE A 252 -6.61 -7.14 6.89
CA PHE A 252 -7.21 -6.88 8.20
C PHE A 252 -7.37 -5.40 8.54
N MET A 253 -6.82 -4.51 7.72
CA MET A 253 -6.94 -3.07 7.93
C MET A 253 -7.06 -2.27 6.64
N THR A 254 -7.72 -1.12 6.73
CA THR A 254 -7.66 -0.07 5.70
C THR A 254 -7.90 1.29 6.34
N PHE A 255 -7.61 2.37 5.63
CA PHE A 255 -7.97 3.73 6.06
C PHE A 255 -9.03 4.33 5.15
N VAL A 256 -9.95 5.10 5.72
CA VAL A 256 -10.93 5.89 4.98
C VAL A 256 -10.89 7.35 5.43
N PRO A 257 -11.16 8.32 4.55
CA PRO A 257 -11.21 9.71 4.96
C PRO A 257 -12.41 9.96 5.87
N ALA A 258 -12.26 10.91 6.79
CA ALA A 258 -13.31 11.35 7.69
C ALA A 258 -13.33 12.89 7.74
N PRO A 259 -14.49 13.53 7.89
CA PRO A 259 -14.60 14.99 7.93
C PRO A 259 -14.14 15.60 9.27
N ASP A 260 -13.90 14.77 10.28
CA ASP A 260 -13.65 15.16 11.66
C ASP A 260 -12.30 14.63 12.18
N GLN A 261 -11.98 14.98 13.43
CA GLN A 261 -10.80 14.50 14.17
C GLN A 261 -9.50 14.63 13.35
N LYS A 262 -8.83 13.50 13.08
CA LYS A 262 -7.56 13.44 12.33
C LYS A 262 -7.73 13.42 10.81
N GLY A 263 -8.97 13.54 10.31
CA GLY A 263 -9.30 13.50 8.89
C GLY A 263 -9.44 12.08 8.32
N PHE A 264 -9.42 11.05 9.17
CA PHE A 264 -9.54 9.65 8.75
C PHE A 264 -10.13 8.75 9.85
N ARG A 265 -10.46 7.51 9.48
CA ARG A 265 -10.65 6.37 10.38
C ARG A 265 -9.81 5.19 9.93
N LEU A 266 -9.27 4.46 10.89
CA LEU A 266 -8.71 3.13 10.69
C LEU A 266 -9.86 2.12 10.76
N LEU A 267 -10.06 1.35 9.70
CA LEU A 267 -10.99 0.22 9.71
C LEU A 267 -10.22 -1.04 10.03
N LEU A 268 -10.70 -1.84 10.98
CA LEU A 268 -10.12 -3.15 11.31
C LEU A 268 -11.15 -4.25 11.10
N ALA A 269 -10.73 -5.38 10.52
CA ALA A 269 -11.53 -6.58 10.50
C ALA A 269 -11.82 -7.02 11.95
N SER A 270 -13.03 -7.48 12.25
CA SER A 270 -13.44 -7.77 13.63
C SER A 270 -14.38 -8.96 13.71
N PRO A 271 -13.83 -10.16 14.01
CA PRO A 271 -14.64 -11.31 14.41
C PRO A 271 -15.58 -11.02 15.57
N ALA A 272 -15.12 -10.32 16.61
CA ALA A 272 -15.95 -9.96 17.76
C ALA A 272 -17.20 -9.17 17.35
N THR A 273 -17.05 -8.19 16.46
CA THR A 273 -18.18 -7.40 15.92
C THR A 273 -19.13 -8.27 15.12
N CYS A 274 -18.62 -9.18 14.28
CA CYS A 274 -19.46 -10.10 13.52
C CYS A 274 -20.27 -11.03 14.45
N PHE A 275 -19.62 -11.65 15.44
CA PHE A 275 -20.30 -12.49 16.43
C PHE A 275 -21.37 -11.73 17.20
N ARG A 276 -21.11 -10.49 17.61
CA ARG A 276 -22.09 -9.63 18.28
C ARG A 276 -23.32 -9.41 17.41
N ILE A 277 -23.15 -9.00 16.15
CA ILE A 277 -24.25 -8.78 15.21
C ILE A 277 -25.06 -10.06 15.00
N LEU A 278 -24.37 -11.20 14.74
CA LEU A 278 -25.05 -12.48 14.55
C LEU A 278 -25.82 -12.91 15.80
N GLN A 279 -25.27 -12.69 17.00
CA GLN A 279 -25.93 -12.98 18.27
C GLN A 279 -27.17 -12.11 18.46
N GLU A 280 -27.11 -10.81 18.16
CA GLU A 280 -28.27 -9.91 18.16
C GLU A 280 -29.36 -10.43 17.22
N LYS A 281 -28.99 -10.80 15.97
CA LYS A 281 -29.95 -11.36 15.00
C LYS A 281 -30.56 -12.69 15.43
N LYS A 282 -29.81 -13.54 16.12
CA LYS A 282 -30.37 -14.76 16.72
C LYS A 282 -31.42 -14.44 17.79
N HIS A 283 -31.17 -13.46 18.67
CA HIS A 283 -32.13 -13.05 19.71
C HIS A 283 -33.40 -12.41 19.10
N GLU A 284 -33.27 -11.71 17.97
CA GLU A 284 -34.40 -11.18 17.20
C GLU A 284 -35.24 -12.28 16.50
N GLY A 285 -34.86 -13.55 16.61
CA GLY A 285 -35.57 -14.68 16.00
C GLY A 285 -35.06 -15.06 14.61
N HIS A 286 -33.93 -14.50 14.16
CA HIS A 286 -33.35 -14.76 12.83
C HIS A 286 -32.25 -15.85 12.84
N GLY A 287 -32.26 -16.75 13.82
CA GLY A 287 -31.26 -17.81 13.98
C GLY A 287 -31.19 -18.80 12.80
N ASP A 288 -32.29 -19.01 12.08
CA ASP A 288 -32.38 -19.96 10.95
C ASP A 288 -32.06 -19.32 9.58
N VAL A 289 -31.80 -18.01 9.55
CA VAL A 289 -31.42 -17.30 8.32
C VAL A 289 -30.08 -17.84 7.82
N ILE A 290 -30.02 -18.13 6.53
CA ILE A 290 -28.86 -18.71 5.85
C ILE A 290 -27.89 -17.58 5.45
N MET A 291 -26.60 -17.81 5.68
CA MET A 291 -25.48 -17.03 5.15
C MET A 291 -24.89 -17.73 3.93
N LEU A 292 -24.21 -16.99 3.06
CA LEU A 292 -23.51 -17.54 1.89
C LEU A 292 -24.44 -18.32 0.94
N GLN A 293 -25.69 -17.88 0.84
CA GLN A 293 -26.70 -18.55 0.01
C GLN A 293 -26.26 -18.57 -1.46
N GLY A 294 -26.17 -19.77 -2.04
CA GLY A 294 -25.73 -19.97 -3.43
C GLY A 294 -24.21 -19.97 -3.63
N LEU A 295 -23.41 -19.72 -2.59
CA LEU A 295 -21.95 -19.69 -2.67
C LEU A 295 -21.29 -20.96 -2.15
N GLU A 296 -21.90 -21.57 -1.13
CA GLU A 296 -21.41 -22.74 -0.41
C GLU A 296 -22.38 -23.91 -0.52
N THR A 297 -21.84 -25.14 -0.57
CA THR A 297 -22.66 -26.37 -0.51
C THR A 297 -23.16 -26.63 0.91
N LYS A 298 -22.36 -26.25 1.91
CA LYS A 298 -22.72 -26.37 3.32
C LYS A 298 -23.68 -25.25 3.70
N ARG A 299 -24.88 -25.64 4.16
CA ARG A 299 -25.85 -24.70 4.72
C ARG A 299 -25.34 -24.16 6.06
N TRP A 300 -25.01 -22.87 6.09
CA TRP A 300 -24.62 -22.10 7.27
C TRP A 300 -25.77 -21.19 7.69
N THR A 301 -26.40 -21.47 8.82
CA THR A 301 -27.35 -20.53 9.45
C THR A 301 -26.66 -19.71 10.52
N VAL A 302 -27.25 -18.57 10.90
CA VAL A 302 -26.78 -17.74 12.02
C VAL A 302 -26.52 -18.60 13.27
N THR A 303 -27.51 -19.41 13.68
CA THR A 303 -27.37 -20.32 14.84
C THR A 303 -26.20 -21.29 14.67
N LYS A 304 -26.00 -21.84 13.47
CA LYS A 304 -24.95 -22.82 13.22
C LYS A 304 -23.55 -22.20 13.27
N VAL A 305 -23.37 -20.98 12.74
CA VAL A 305 -22.11 -20.24 12.86
C VAL A 305 -21.80 -19.99 14.34
N LEU A 306 -22.78 -19.50 15.10
CA LEU A 306 -22.65 -19.20 16.53
C LEU A 306 -22.40 -20.44 17.41
N SER A 307 -22.88 -21.61 17.00
CA SER A 307 -22.81 -22.85 17.79
C SER A 307 -21.70 -23.82 17.35
N THR A 308 -20.88 -23.46 16.35
CA THR A 308 -19.79 -24.33 15.89
C THR A 308 -18.52 -23.96 16.64
N ASP A 309 -18.15 -24.76 17.64
CA ASP A 309 -17.00 -24.49 18.54
C ASP A 309 -15.71 -24.19 17.79
N VAL A 310 -15.43 -24.91 16.71
CA VAL A 310 -14.23 -24.67 15.88
C VAL A 310 -14.22 -23.26 15.29
N ILE A 311 -15.35 -22.77 14.75
CA ILE A 311 -15.42 -21.40 14.21
C ILE A 311 -15.19 -20.38 15.32
N VAL A 312 -15.80 -20.58 16.50
CA VAL A 312 -15.65 -19.68 17.64
C VAL A 312 -14.18 -19.64 18.12
N GLN A 313 -13.53 -20.80 18.25
CA GLN A 313 -12.13 -20.90 18.69
C GLN A 313 -11.16 -20.27 17.68
N GLU A 314 -11.30 -20.59 16.40
CA GLU A 314 -10.47 -20.04 15.33
C GLU A 314 -10.58 -18.51 15.28
N ASN A 315 -11.79 -17.97 15.40
CA ASN A 315 -12.01 -16.53 15.33
C ASN A 315 -11.63 -15.80 16.63
N SER A 316 -11.67 -16.48 17.78
CA SER A 316 -11.09 -15.96 19.02
C SER A 316 -9.57 -15.78 18.88
N TYR A 317 -8.89 -16.77 18.29
CA TYR A 317 -7.46 -16.63 17.95
C TYR A 317 -7.21 -15.47 16.99
N VAL A 318 -7.96 -15.38 15.89
CA VAL A 318 -7.82 -14.29 14.92
C VAL A 318 -8.08 -12.92 15.54
N GLN A 319 -9.08 -12.78 16.41
CA GLN A 319 -9.34 -11.53 17.11
C GLN A 319 -8.12 -11.10 17.94
N HIS A 320 -7.46 -12.01 18.66
CA HIS A 320 -6.21 -11.68 19.37
C HIS A 320 -5.08 -11.22 18.43
N CYS A 321 -4.96 -11.81 17.23
CA CYS A 321 -3.99 -11.37 16.24
C CYS A 321 -4.28 -9.93 15.77
N ILE A 322 -5.54 -9.59 15.56
CA ILE A 322 -5.95 -8.23 15.15
C ILE A 322 -5.80 -7.25 16.31
N ASP A 323 -6.16 -7.63 17.54
CA ASP A 323 -6.02 -6.80 18.74
C ASP A 323 -4.54 -6.44 19.00
N TRP A 324 -3.62 -7.39 18.78
CA TRP A 324 -2.19 -7.11 18.84
C TRP A 324 -1.77 -6.00 17.87
N ASN A 325 -2.27 -6.03 16.64
CA ASN A 325 -2.03 -4.99 15.65
C ASN A 325 -2.73 -3.67 16.01
N ARG A 326 -3.95 -3.72 16.56
CA ARG A 326 -4.67 -2.54 17.08
C ARG A 326 -3.80 -1.80 18.08
N ASP A 327 -3.16 -2.51 19.01
CA ASP A 327 -2.29 -1.92 20.02
C ASP A 327 -0.99 -1.34 19.42
N ILE A 328 -0.38 -2.03 18.45
CA ILE A 328 0.76 -1.47 17.69
C ILE A 328 0.34 -0.19 16.98
N LEU A 329 -0.76 -0.20 16.22
CA LEU A 329 -1.23 0.95 15.45
C LEU A 329 -1.58 2.12 16.35
N LYS A 330 -2.27 1.88 17.48
CA LYS A 330 -2.55 2.92 18.48
C LYS A 330 -1.28 3.56 19.03
N ARG A 331 -0.28 2.76 19.39
CA ARG A 331 1.00 3.26 19.90
C ARG A 331 1.80 4.00 18.83
N GLU A 332 1.97 3.41 17.66
CA GLU A 332 2.89 3.87 16.62
C GLU A 332 2.33 4.98 15.73
N LEU A 333 0.99 5.14 15.70
CA LEU A 333 0.29 6.19 14.97
C LEU A 333 -0.47 7.16 15.89
N GLY A 334 -0.37 6.97 17.22
CA GLY A 334 -1.02 7.82 18.21
C GLY A 334 -2.55 7.79 18.13
N LEU A 335 -3.14 6.63 17.79
CA LEU A 335 -4.59 6.45 17.64
C LEU A 335 -5.28 6.21 18.98
N THR A 336 -6.52 6.68 19.06
CA THR A 336 -7.49 6.38 20.11
C THR A 336 -8.57 5.46 19.56
N GLU A 337 -9.42 4.92 20.43
CA GLU A 337 -10.56 4.09 19.98
C GLU A 337 -11.54 4.88 19.09
N GLU A 338 -11.63 6.20 19.23
CA GLU A 338 -12.50 7.03 18.38
C GLU A 338 -12.00 7.11 16.93
N ASP A 339 -10.71 6.88 16.71
CA ASP A 339 -10.10 6.85 15.38
C ASP A 339 -10.33 5.50 14.67
N ILE A 340 -10.90 4.49 15.34
CA ILE A 340 -10.99 3.10 14.87
C ILE A 340 -12.44 2.66 14.71
N ILE A 341 -12.75 2.01 13.60
CA ILE A 341 -14.06 1.37 13.36
C ILE A 341 -13.85 -0.11 13.09
N ASP A 342 -14.55 -0.94 13.86
CA ASP A 342 -14.54 -2.38 13.68
C ASP A 342 -15.55 -2.81 12.61
N ILE A 343 -15.04 -3.48 11.57
CA ILE A 343 -15.79 -4.01 10.43
C ILE A 343 -16.02 -5.52 10.63
N PRO A 344 -17.26 -6.02 10.59
CA PRO A 344 -17.52 -7.42 10.87
C PRO A 344 -16.89 -8.33 9.81
N ALA A 345 -16.03 -9.22 10.27
CA ALA A 345 -15.35 -10.22 9.46
C ALA A 345 -15.41 -11.57 10.17
N LEU A 346 -15.28 -12.68 9.45
CA LEU A 346 -15.02 -13.99 10.04
C LEU A 346 -13.94 -14.68 9.22
N PHE A 347 -13.22 -15.59 9.86
CA PHE A 347 -12.13 -16.34 9.26
C PHE A 347 -12.30 -17.84 9.53
N ARG A 348 -11.55 -18.66 8.79
CA ARG A 348 -11.27 -20.06 9.12
C ARG A 348 -9.77 -20.31 9.09
N LEU A 349 -9.29 -21.26 9.87
CA LEU A 349 -7.89 -21.67 9.80
C LEU A 349 -7.71 -22.82 8.80
N VAL A 350 -6.72 -22.67 7.93
CA VAL A 350 -6.21 -23.71 7.04
C VAL A 350 -4.74 -23.90 7.38
N ASN A 351 -4.38 -25.09 7.88
CA ASN A 351 -3.02 -25.41 8.34
C ASN A 351 -2.45 -24.40 9.36
N GLY A 352 -3.31 -23.87 10.24
CA GLY A 352 -2.93 -22.89 11.27
C GLY A 352 -2.89 -21.44 10.83
N GLN A 353 -3.20 -21.14 9.56
CA GLN A 353 -3.24 -19.78 9.03
C GLN A 353 -4.65 -19.39 8.59
N ALA A 354 -5.01 -18.12 8.77
CA ALA A 354 -6.36 -17.63 8.53
C ALA A 354 -6.63 -17.33 7.05
N VAL A 355 -7.84 -17.68 6.60
CA VAL A 355 -8.46 -17.23 5.35
C VAL A 355 -9.84 -16.66 5.67
N ALA A 356 -10.31 -15.71 4.87
CA ALA A 356 -11.64 -15.13 5.06
C ALA A 356 -12.75 -16.20 4.94
N PHE A 357 -13.71 -16.21 5.87
CA PHE A 357 -14.86 -17.12 5.88
C PHE A 357 -15.91 -16.72 4.84
N PHE A 358 -16.05 -15.41 4.65
CA PHE A 358 -16.88 -14.72 3.66
C PHE A 358 -16.09 -13.50 3.16
N PRO A 359 -16.47 -12.86 2.04
CA PRO A 359 -15.70 -11.77 1.46
C PRO A 359 -15.33 -10.67 2.46
N ASN A 360 -14.05 -10.39 2.55
CA ASN A 360 -13.50 -9.58 3.63
C ASN A 360 -13.65 -8.09 3.38
N MET A 361 -14.65 -7.47 4.02
CA MET A 361 -15.07 -6.11 3.72
C MET A 361 -14.00 -5.02 3.95
N VAL A 362 -12.97 -5.24 4.78
CA VAL A 362 -11.89 -4.23 4.92
C VAL A 362 -10.98 -4.16 3.70
N ASN A 363 -10.91 -5.23 2.89
CA ASN A 363 -10.13 -5.30 1.66
C ASN A 363 -10.87 -4.57 0.51
N MET A 364 -11.19 -3.30 0.73
CA MET A 364 -11.99 -2.44 -0.14
C MET A 364 -11.14 -1.46 -0.96
N ILE A 365 -11.66 -1.02 -2.11
CA ILE A 365 -11.08 0.12 -2.83
C ILE A 365 -11.66 1.45 -2.30
N VAL A 366 -10.77 2.38 -1.93
CA VAL A 366 -11.15 3.69 -1.37
C VAL A 366 -10.92 4.80 -2.40
N LEU A 367 -12.01 5.33 -2.95
CA LEU A 367 -12.02 6.42 -3.93
C LEU A 367 -12.59 7.70 -3.31
N LYS A 368 -11.85 8.25 -2.34
CA LYS A 368 -12.27 9.40 -1.54
C LYS A 368 -13.56 9.10 -0.77
N LYS A 369 -14.72 9.55 -1.26
CA LYS A 369 -16.02 9.29 -0.64
C LYS A 369 -16.66 7.99 -1.11
N ASP A 370 -16.18 7.42 -2.21
CA ASP A 370 -16.77 6.23 -2.82
C ASP A 370 -15.96 4.99 -2.43
N LEU A 371 -16.62 4.03 -1.78
CA LEU A 371 -16.03 2.78 -1.31
C LEU A 371 -16.53 1.62 -2.16
N GLY A 372 -15.63 0.86 -2.76
CA GLY A 372 -15.94 -0.43 -3.38
C GLY A 372 -15.62 -1.56 -2.42
N ILE A 373 -16.63 -2.05 -1.72
CA ILE A 373 -16.51 -2.98 -0.60
C ILE A 373 -16.84 -4.40 -1.09
N PRO A 374 -16.04 -5.44 -0.78
CA PRO A 374 -16.39 -6.82 -1.09
C PRO A 374 -17.77 -7.18 -0.54
N LYS A 375 -18.64 -7.79 -1.36
CA LYS A 375 -20.01 -8.13 -0.96
C LYS A 375 -19.99 -9.30 0.03
N PRO A 376 -20.45 -9.15 1.29
CA PRO A 376 -20.20 -10.14 2.32
C PRO A 376 -21.12 -11.37 2.28
N TYR A 377 -22.25 -11.30 1.56
CA TYR A 377 -23.27 -12.38 1.53
C TYR A 377 -23.69 -12.87 2.92
N GLY A 378 -23.84 -11.93 3.85
CA GLY A 378 -24.33 -12.17 5.21
C GLY A 378 -25.82 -12.52 5.28
N PRO A 379 -26.39 -12.65 6.49
CA PRO A 379 -27.79 -12.94 6.68
C PRO A 379 -28.69 -11.86 6.07
N VAL A 380 -29.57 -12.26 5.15
CA VAL A 380 -30.59 -11.36 4.58
C VAL A 380 -31.82 -11.37 5.47
N ILE A 381 -32.12 -10.24 6.11
CA ILE A 381 -33.26 -10.08 7.00
C ILE A 381 -34.25 -9.13 6.33
N LYS A 382 -35.44 -9.65 6.04
CA LYS A 382 -36.45 -9.02 5.16
C LYS A 382 -35.94 -8.86 3.73
N VAL A 383 -35.09 -7.86 3.46
CA VAL A 383 -34.65 -7.48 2.10
C VAL A 383 -33.16 -7.13 2.04
N THR A 384 -32.53 -6.77 3.16
CA THR A 384 -31.14 -6.28 3.20
C THR A 384 -30.23 -7.26 3.94
N CYS A 385 -28.95 -7.25 3.59
CA CYS A 385 -27.91 -7.99 4.29
C CYS A 385 -27.51 -7.23 5.55
N CYS A 386 -27.65 -7.82 6.73
CA CYS A 386 -27.39 -7.10 7.98
C CYS A 386 -25.93 -6.67 8.17
N LEU A 387 -24.97 -7.34 7.51
CA LEU A 387 -23.56 -6.93 7.52
C LEU A 387 -23.33 -5.70 6.62
N GLU A 388 -24.01 -5.63 5.47
CA GLU A 388 -24.00 -4.46 4.59
C GLU A 388 -24.62 -3.26 5.30
N ASP A 389 -25.77 -3.45 5.94
CA ASP A 389 -26.48 -2.41 6.71
C ASP A 389 -25.58 -1.84 7.82
N TYR A 390 -24.92 -2.70 8.60
CA TYR A 390 -24.01 -2.27 9.65
C TYR A 390 -22.86 -1.41 9.09
N VAL A 391 -22.22 -1.84 8.00
CA VAL A 391 -21.11 -1.07 7.40
C VAL A 391 -21.63 0.27 6.87
N ILE A 392 -22.78 0.32 6.20
CA ILE A 392 -23.40 1.57 5.76
C ILE A 392 -23.64 2.50 6.95
N GLU A 393 -24.16 1.98 8.06
CA GLU A 393 -24.42 2.76 9.28
C GLU A 393 -23.14 3.36 9.87
N GLN A 394 -22.01 2.62 9.86
CA GLN A 394 -20.72 3.14 10.32
C GLN A 394 -20.12 4.17 9.36
N MET A 395 -20.33 4.02 8.05
CA MET A 395 -19.76 4.89 7.02
C MET A 395 -20.56 6.20 6.81
N LYS A 396 -21.87 6.18 7.10
CA LYS A 396 -22.78 7.32 6.88
C LYS A 396 -22.39 8.59 7.65
N PRO A 397 -22.00 8.56 8.94
CA PRO A 397 -21.53 9.75 9.66
C PRO A 397 -20.26 10.37 9.08
N LEU A 398 -19.49 9.59 8.31
CA LEU A 398 -18.26 10.03 7.67
C LEU A 398 -18.49 10.58 6.25
N ASP A 399 -19.75 10.65 5.79
CA ASP A 399 -20.13 11.04 4.43
C ASP A 399 -19.49 10.15 3.35
N LEU A 400 -19.39 8.86 3.65
CA LEU A 400 -18.87 7.82 2.74
C LEU A 400 -20.01 7.01 2.12
N ARG A 401 -19.87 6.69 0.84
CA ARG A 401 -20.82 5.94 0.02
C ARG A 401 -20.31 4.53 -0.19
N CYS A 402 -21.09 3.54 0.24
CA CYS A 402 -20.74 2.12 0.11
C CYS A 402 -21.37 1.52 -1.15
N THR A 403 -20.53 0.93 -2.00
CA THR A 403 -20.93 0.08 -3.12
C THR A 403 -20.40 -1.32 -2.86
N PHE A 404 -21.30 -2.30 -2.67
CA PHE A 404 -20.90 -3.69 -2.43
C PHE A 404 -20.70 -4.42 -3.76
N ILE A 405 -19.48 -4.90 -3.99
CA ILE A 405 -19.03 -5.49 -5.26
C ILE A 405 -19.01 -7.01 -5.13
N ASP A 406 -19.65 -7.70 -6.06
CA ASP A 406 -19.60 -9.16 -6.13
C ASP A 406 -18.28 -9.62 -6.76
N ASP A 407 -17.38 -10.10 -5.92
CA ASP A 407 -16.07 -10.58 -6.28
C ASP A 407 -15.87 -12.07 -5.99
N VAL A 408 -16.91 -12.80 -5.57
CA VAL A 408 -16.74 -14.13 -4.97
C VAL A 408 -16.07 -15.14 -5.90
N VAL A 409 -16.56 -15.22 -7.13
CA VAL A 409 -16.06 -16.19 -8.12
C VAL A 409 -14.65 -15.81 -8.60
N SER A 410 -14.42 -14.51 -8.78
CA SER A 410 -13.23 -13.95 -9.39
C SER A 410 -12.09 -13.66 -8.42
N TYR A 411 -12.35 -13.44 -7.13
CA TYR A 411 -11.32 -13.03 -6.18
C TYR A 411 -11.44 -13.82 -4.88
N HIS A 412 -12.57 -13.77 -4.17
CA HIS A 412 -12.69 -14.40 -2.84
C HIS A 412 -12.28 -15.87 -2.83
N LYS A 413 -12.79 -16.67 -3.79
CA LYS A 413 -12.46 -18.11 -3.93
C LYS A 413 -10.99 -18.38 -4.29
N LYS A 414 -10.22 -17.33 -4.58
CA LYS A 414 -8.80 -17.32 -4.88
C LYS A 414 -7.97 -16.58 -3.81
N LEU A 415 -8.55 -16.38 -2.62
CA LEU A 415 -7.90 -15.84 -1.42
C LEU A 415 -7.55 -14.34 -1.47
N GLY A 416 -8.36 -13.52 -2.15
CA GLY A 416 -8.25 -12.06 -2.08
C GLY A 416 -9.57 -11.40 -2.45
N GLU A 417 -9.69 -10.09 -2.34
CA GLU A 417 -10.95 -9.38 -2.61
C GLU A 417 -10.73 -8.18 -3.56
N VAL A 418 -11.65 -7.20 -3.53
CA VAL A 418 -11.62 -5.98 -4.34
C VAL A 418 -10.27 -5.24 -4.28
N HIS A 419 -9.70 -5.01 -3.09
CA HIS A 419 -8.43 -4.29 -2.95
C HIS A 419 -7.30 -5.07 -3.61
N CYS A 420 -7.13 -6.36 -3.32
CA CYS A 420 -6.10 -7.21 -3.95
C CYS A 420 -6.17 -7.19 -5.49
N GLY A 421 -7.38 -7.08 -6.05
CA GLY A 421 -7.61 -7.06 -7.49
C GLY A 421 -7.42 -5.71 -8.19
N THR A 422 -7.22 -4.62 -7.43
CA THR A 422 -7.15 -3.25 -7.94
C THR A 422 -5.91 -2.53 -7.42
N ASN A 423 -5.57 -1.38 -7.98
CA ASN A 423 -4.54 -0.49 -7.43
C ASN A 423 -4.88 0.95 -7.79
N VAL A 424 -4.44 1.94 -7.00
CA VAL A 424 -4.86 3.34 -7.18
C VAL A 424 -3.67 4.29 -7.14
N ARG A 425 -3.45 5.02 -8.23
CA ARG A 425 -2.52 6.15 -8.24
C ARG A 425 -3.21 7.39 -7.70
N ARG A 426 -2.58 8.04 -6.73
CA ARG A 426 -3.16 9.20 -6.00
C ARG A 426 -2.34 10.46 -6.18
N LYS A 427 -2.93 11.61 -5.82
CA LYS A 427 -2.21 12.89 -5.77
C LYS A 427 -1.11 12.82 -4.70
N PRO A 428 0.10 13.34 -5.00
CA PRO A 428 1.13 13.54 -3.99
C PRO A 428 0.67 14.43 -2.83
N PHE A 429 1.32 14.30 -1.68
CA PHE A 429 1.14 15.25 -0.58
C PHE A 429 1.53 16.67 -1.00
N SER A 430 0.81 17.66 -0.46
CA SER A 430 1.18 19.07 -0.62
C SER A 430 2.41 19.43 0.21
N PHE A 431 2.56 18.81 1.39
CA PHE A 431 3.71 18.94 2.28
C PHE A 431 4.99 18.50 1.58
N LYS A 432 6.06 19.30 1.70
CA LYS A 432 7.34 19.01 1.06
C LYS A 432 8.21 18.18 1.98
N TRP A 433 8.66 17.02 1.52
CA TRP A 433 9.39 16.07 2.36
C TRP A 433 10.65 16.64 3.00
N TRP A 434 11.34 17.57 2.34
CA TRP A 434 12.55 18.23 2.88
C TRP A 434 12.25 19.25 3.98
N GLN A 435 10.97 19.53 4.28
CA GLN A 435 10.54 20.33 5.44
C GLN A 435 10.25 19.44 6.66
N MET A 436 10.30 18.12 6.51
CA MET A 436 10.16 17.20 7.63
C MET A 436 11.45 17.23 8.46
N GLU A 437 11.29 17.38 9.78
CA GLU A 437 12.38 17.07 10.71
C GLU A 437 12.52 15.54 10.74
N GLU A 438 13.62 15.04 10.19
CA GLU A 438 13.89 13.60 10.20
C GLU A 438 14.02 13.09 11.64
N PRO A 439 13.62 11.82 11.90
CA PRO A 439 13.63 11.19 13.21
C PRO A 439 14.86 11.35 14.09
#